data_AF-A0A7Y9SP16-F1
#
_entry.id   AF-A0A7Y9SP16-F1
#
_cell.length_a   1.000
_cell.length_b   1.000
_cell.length_c   1.000
_cell.angle_alpha   90.00
_cell.angle_beta   90.00
_cell.angle_gamma   90.00
#
_symmetry.space_group_name_H-M   'P 1'
#
loop_
_entity.id
_entity.type
_entity.pdbx_description
1 polymer ?
#
loop_
_entity_poly.entity_id
_entity_poly.type
_entity_poly.pdbx_seq_one_letter_code
_entity_poly.pdbx_strand_id
1 'polypeptide(L)'
;MPGKIRAQRRRRQVRRADPWSALLRGAGLNVTSARLAAVRLAPQVLGAHGQLTPQHLHAAARDAGYAISASAWYRVLACLQSAGLLPDAPHAQAMTQTHTPAPRSDLLDDDHAC
;
A
#
# COMPACT_ATOMS: atom_id res chain seq x y z
N MET A 1 -20.69 -22.01 43.38
CA MET A 1 -20.86 -21.76 41.93
C MET A 1 -20.03 -20.54 41.46
N PRO A 2 -18.72 -20.65 41.16
CA PRO A 2 -17.92 -19.52 40.68
C PRO A 2 -17.63 -19.67 39.16
N GLY A 3 -18.67 -19.58 38.33
CA GLY A 3 -18.57 -19.90 36.90
C GLY A 3 -18.43 -18.72 35.94
N LYS A 4 -18.47 -17.46 36.41
CA LYS A 4 -18.74 -16.30 35.52
C LYS A 4 -17.56 -15.36 35.26
N ILE A 5 -16.51 -15.39 36.10
CA ILE A 5 -15.38 -14.43 36.00
C ILE A 5 -14.39 -14.81 34.87
N ARG A 6 -14.30 -16.09 34.48
CA ARG A 6 -13.35 -16.55 33.45
C ARG A 6 -13.77 -16.23 32.01
N ALA A 7 -15.07 -16.06 31.73
CA ALA A 7 -15.56 -15.80 30.37
C ALA A 7 -15.32 -14.35 29.91
N GLN A 8 -15.26 -13.40 30.86
CA GLN A 8 -15.14 -11.98 30.54
C GLN A 8 -13.70 -11.55 30.20
N ARG A 9 -12.69 -12.29 30.66
CA ARG A 9 -11.28 -12.05 30.28
C ARG A 9 -10.97 -12.41 28.83
N ARG A 10 -11.67 -13.35 28.20
CA ARG A 10 -11.40 -13.75 26.80
C ARG A 10 -11.95 -12.75 25.77
N ARG A 11 -12.97 -11.96 26.12
CA ARG A 11 -13.49 -10.90 25.23
C ARG A 11 -12.69 -9.60 25.30
N ARG A 12 -11.77 -9.44 26.25
CA ARG A 12 -10.79 -8.33 26.28
C ARG A 12 -9.56 -8.56 25.39
N GLN A 13 -9.48 -9.70 24.70
CA GLN A 13 -8.57 -9.91 23.57
C GLN A 13 -9.15 -9.35 22.26
N VAL A 14 -10.09 -8.41 22.34
CA VAL A 14 -10.44 -7.53 21.22
C VAL A 14 -9.17 -6.81 20.82
N ARG A 15 -8.59 -7.27 19.70
CA ARG A 15 -7.77 -6.48 18.79
C ARG A 15 -6.63 -5.77 19.51
N ARG A 16 -5.53 -6.48 19.80
CA ARG A 16 -4.24 -5.83 19.57
C ARG A 16 -4.28 -5.40 18.11
N ALA A 17 -4.57 -4.12 17.87
CA ALA A 17 -4.51 -3.56 16.54
C ALA A 17 -3.13 -3.94 16.01
N ASP A 18 -3.08 -4.76 14.97
CA ASP A 18 -1.81 -5.14 14.37
C ASP A 18 -1.11 -3.81 14.05
N PRO A 19 0.10 -3.55 14.58
CA PRO A 19 0.71 -2.22 14.54
C PRO A 19 0.87 -1.73 13.11
N TRP A 20 1.04 -2.65 12.16
CA TRP A 20 1.10 -2.37 10.73
C TRP A 20 -0.26 -1.95 10.16
N SER A 21 -1.36 -2.56 10.63
CA SER A 21 -2.71 -2.14 10.28
C SER A 21 -3.04 -0.73 10.80
N ALA A 22 -2.55 -0.37 12.00
CA ALA A 22 -2.71 0.96 12.56
C ALA A 22 -1.88 2.00 11.79
N LEU A 23 -0.65 1.65 11.42
CA LEU A 23 0.24 2.47 10.61
C LEU A 23 -0.34 2.76 9.22
N LEU A 24 -0.91 1.75 8.54
CA LEU A 24 -1.59 1.94 7.25
C LEU A 24 -2.80 2.87 7.37
N ARG A 25 -3.61 2.71 8.42
CA ARG A 25 -4.77 3.59 8.68
C ARG A 25 -4.34 5.01 9.02
N GLY A 26 -3.29 5.18 9.81
CA GLY A 26 -2.72 6.48 10.13
C GLY A 26 -2.20 7.22 8.91
N ALA A 27 -1.74 6.49 7.90
CA ALA A 27 -1.33 7.02 6.61
C ALA A 27 -2.49 7.23 5.61
N GLY A 28 -3.75 7.07 6.04
CA GLY A 28 -4.93 7.24 5.18
C GLY A 28 -5.12 6.12 4.15
N LEU A 29 -4.42 4.98 4.30
CA LEU A 29 -4.48 3.88 3.35
C LEU A 29 -5.42 2.76 3.83
N ASN A 30 -6.19 2.21 2.90
CA ASN A 30 -6.93 0.97 3.12
C ASN A 30 -5.99 -0.17 3.52
N VAL A 31 -6.36 -0.91 4.57
CA VAL A 31 -5.64 -2.08 5.06
C VAL A 31 -5.98 -3.28 4.19
N THR A 32 -5.08 -3.62 3.27
CA THR A 32 -5.19 -4.82 2.43
C THR A 32 -4.07 -5.80 2.76
N SER A 33 -4.27 -7.09 2.46
CA SER A 33 -3.26 -8.13 2.69
C SER A 33 -1.93 -7.81 1.99
N ALA A 34 -2.00 -7.26 0.77
CA ALA A 34 -0.83 -6.83 0.00
C ALA A 34 -0.05 -5.69 0.66
N ARG A 35 -0.77 -4.66 1.15
CA ARG A 35 -0.15 -3.51 1.84
C ARG A 35 0.45 -3.92 3.17
N LEU A 36 -0.24 -4.78 3.93
CA LEU A 36 0.29 -5.34 5.17
C LEU A 36 1.55 -6.18 4.91
N ALA A 37 1.57 -7.01 3.86
CA ALA A 37 2.72 -7.80 3.49
C ALA A 37 3.93 -6.89 3.15
N ALA A 38 3.73 -5.86 2.34
CA ALA A 38 4.79 -4.93 1.96
C ALA A 38 5.43 -4.25 3.18
N VAL A 39 4.61 -3.73 4.11
CA VAL A 39 5.12 -3.05 5.30
C VAL A 39 5.76 -4.04 6.30
N ARG A 40 5.25 -5.26 6.41
CA ARG A 40 5.83 -6.31 7.27
C ARG A 40 7.17 -6.83 6.76
N LEU A 41 7.34 -6.93 5.44
CA LEU A 41 8.54 -7.48 4.81
C LEU A 41 9.65 -6.44 4.64
N ALA A 42 9.30 -5.14 4.60
CA ALA A 42 10.24 -4.03 4.52
C ALA A 42 11.47 -4.13 5.46
N PRO A 43 11.31 -4.34 6.79
CA PRO A 43 12.46 -4.44 7.69
C PRO A 43 13.31 -5.70 7.45
N GLN A 44 12.70 -6.80 7.00
CA GLN A 44 13.43 -8.04 6.69
C GLN A 44 14.31 -7.87 5.46
N VAL A 45 13.76 -7.25 4.41
CA VAL A 45 14.49 -6.94 3.17
C VAL A 45 15.61 -5.94 3.44
N LEU A 46 15.35 -4.92 4.26
CA LEU A 46 16.37 -3.94 4.65
C LEU A 46 17.51 -4.59 5.45
N GLY A 47 17.18 -5.50 6.38
CA GLY A 47 18.18 -6.25 7.14
C GLY A 47 19.00 -7.23 6.29
N ALA A 48 18.38 -7.84 5.27
CA ALA A 48 19.03 -8.84 4.42
C ALA A 48 19.90 -8.22 3.31
N HIS A 49 19.46 -7.11 2.71
CA HIS A 49 20.09 -6.53 1.52
C HIS A 49 20.72 -5.15 1.77
N GLY A 50 20.50 -4.53 2.94
CA GLY A 50 20.95 -3.18 3.25
C GLY A 50 20.23 -2.06 2.49
N GLN A 51 19.36 -2.40 1.53
CA GLN A 51 18.60 -1.47 0.71
C GLN A 51 17.20 -2.03 0.41
N LEU A 52 16.24 -1.12 0.29
CA LEU A 52 14.83 -1.45 0.09
C LEU A 52 14.45 -1.20 -1.37
N THR A 53 14.57 -2.23 -2.21
CA THR A 53 14.20 -2.15 -3.63
C THR A 53 12.85 -2.84 -3.89
N PRO A 54 12.07 -2.36 -4.88
CA PRO A 54 10.79 -2.97 -5.25
C PRO A 54 10.91 -4.45 -5.64
N GLN A 55 11.99 -4.84 -6.34
CA GLN A 55 12.21 -6.23 -6.75
C GLN A 55 12.47 -7.15 -5.56
N HIS A 56 13.31 -6.73 -4.60
CA HIS A 56 13.58 -7.56 -3.42
C HIS A 56 12.34 -7.74 -2.55
N LEU A 57 11.52 -6.68 -2.40
CA LEU A 57 10.24 -6.77 -1.70
C LEU A 57 9.25 -7.70 -2.41
N HIS A 58 9.18 -7.66 -3.73
CA HIS A 58 8.33 -8.57 -4.50
C HIS A 58 8.79 -10.03 -4.38
N ALA A 59 10.10 -10.27 -4.46
CA ALA A 59 10.69 -11.60 -4.28
C ALA A 59 10.39 -12.15 -2.88
N ALA A 60 10.59 -11.34 -1.83
CA ALA A 60 10.27 -11.73 -0.45
C ALA A 60 8.76 -12.00 -0.27
N ALA A 61 7.89 -11.25 -0.94
CA ALA A 61 6.45 -11.50 -0.91
C ALA A 61 6.07 -12.82 -1.60
N ARG A 62 6.72 -13.16 -2.73
CA ARG A 62 6.51 -14.44 -3.38
C ARG A 62 7.01 -15.60 -2.53
N ASP A 63 8.18 -15.46 -1.92
CA ASP A 63 8.77 -16.46 -1.02
C ASP A 63 7.87 -16.72 0.20
N ALA A 64 7.28 -15.65 0.75
CA ALA A 64 6.29 -15.75 1.82
C ALA A 64 4.91 -16.29 1.37
N GLY A 65 4.75 -16.69 0.10
CA GLY A 65 3.54 -17.33 -0.42
C GLY A 65 2.43 -16.37 -0.85
N TYR A 66 2.69 -15.07 -1.00
CA TYR A 66 1.67 -14.14 -1.49
C TYR A 66 1.49 -14.26 -3.01
N ALA A 67 0.29 -14.68 -3.42
CA ALA A 67 -0.12 -14.73 -4.83
C ALA A 67 -0.55 -13.34 -5.35
N ILE A 68 0.42 -12.45 -5.57
CA ILE A 68 0.18 -11.11 -6.11
C ILE A 68 0.94 -10.95 -7.43
N SER A 69 0.28 -10.40 -8.45
CA SER A 69 0.93 -10.04 -9.71
C SER A 69 1.92 -8.89 -9.52
N ALA A 70 3.00 -8.87 -10.30
CA ALA A 70 3.99 -7.80 -10.26
C ALA A 70 3.35 -6.40 -10.40
N SER A 71 2.44 -6.21 -11.36
CA SER A 71 1.77 -4.92 -11.59
C SER A 71 0.96 -4.44 -10.38
N ALA A 72 0.20 -5.34 -9.73
CA ALA A 72 -0.53 -4.99 -8.51
C ALA A 72 0.43 -4.66 -7.35
N TRP A 73 1.57 -5.36 -7.27
CA TRP A 73 2.60 -5.09 -6.27
C TRP A 73 3.22 -3.69 -6.44
N TYR A 74 3.60 -3.33 -7.68
CA TYR A 74 4.14 -2.00 -7.96
C TYR A 74 3.15 -0.88 -7.64
N ARG A 75 1.85 -1.06 -7.94
CA ARG A 75 0.81 -0.09 -7.54
C ARG A 75 0.69 0.05 -6.03
N VAL A 76 0.82 -1.05 -5.29
CA VAL A 76 0.83 -1.02 -3.82
C VAL A 76 2.03 -0.25 -3.28
N LEU A 77 3.23 -0.50 -3.82
CA LEU A 77 4.44 0.21 -3.43
C LEU A 77 4.36 1.71 -3.72
N ALA A 78 3.85 2.09 -4.89
CA ALA A 78 3.63 3.49 -5.24
C ALA A 78 2.69 4.19 -4.24
N CYS A 79 1.56 3.55 -3.88
CA CYS A 79 0.68 4.11 -2.85
C CYS A 79 1.37 4.28 -1.49
N LEU A 80 2.23 3.34 -1.10
CA LEU A 80 2.95 3.40 0.17
C LEU A 80 4.03 4.48 0.17
N GLN A 81 4.71 4.68 -0.96
CA GLN A 81 5.69 5.77 -1.17
C GLN A 81 5.00 7.13 -1.12
N SER A 82 3.88 7.32 -1.83
CA SER A 82 3.11 8.57 -1.76
C SER A 82 2.59 8.87 -0.36
N ALA A 83 2.37 7.85 0.46
CA ALA A 83 1.96 7.99 1.86
C ALA A 83 3.13 8.17 2.83
N GLY A 84 4.38 8.22 2.34
CA GLY A 84 5.60 8.41 3.14
C GLY A 84 5.99 7.21 3.99
N LEU A 85 5.44 6.03 3.73
CA LEU A 85 5.71 4.81 4.52
C LEU A 85 6.93 4.03 4.04
N LEU A 86 7.32 4.21 2.78
CA LEU A 86 8.53 3.63 2.19
C LEU A 86 9.40 4.74 1.59
N PRO A 87 10.74 4.60 1.63
CA PRO A 87 11.62 5.52 0.93
C PRO A 87 11.36 5.46 -0.59
N ASP A 88 11.51 6.61 -1.24
CA ASP A 88 11.39 6.72 -2.70
C ASP A 88 12.49 5.85 -3.31
N ALA A 89 12.09 4.76 -3.97
CA ALA A 89 13.03 3.99 -4.75
C ALA A 89 13.32 4.80 -6.01
N PRO A 90 14.59 5.01 -6.41
CA PRO A 90 14.98 5.88 -7.54
C PRO A 90 14.44 5.44 -8.92
N HIS A 91 13.52 4.49 -8.97
CA HIS A 91 12.95 3.89 -10.17
C HIS A 91 11.53 4.41 -10.48
N ALA A 92 10.92 5.21 -9.57
CA ALA A 92 9.55 5.68 -9.75
C ALA A 92 9.40 6.86 -10.74
N GLN A 93 10.49 7.55 -11.09
CA GLN A 93 10.40 8.71 -11.99
C GLN A 93 10.28 8.35 -13.48
N ALA A 94 10.43 7.07 -13.85
CA ALA A 94 10.44 6.65 -15.25
C ALA A 94 9.04 6.43 -15.87
N MET A 95 7.96 6.38 -15.09
CA MET A 95 6.62 6.04 -15.62
C MET A 95 5.51 7.07 -15.33
N THR A 96 5.80 8.14 -14.60
CA THR A 96 4.81 9.20 -14.30
C THR A 96 4.70 10.28 -15.38
N GLN A 97 5.46 10.19 -16.48
CA GLN A 97 5.39 11.16 -17.59
C GLN A 97 4.54 10.70 -18.78
N THR A 98 3.30 10.24 -18.56
CA THR A 98 2.32 10.18 -19.67
C THR A 98 0.87 10.08 -19.17
N HIS A 99 0.43 11.04 -18.35
CA HIS A 99 -1.01 11.30 -18.27
C HIS A 99 -1.24 12.80 -18.11
N THR A 100 -0.98 13.54 -19.20
CA THR A 100 -1.57 14.86 -19.41
C THR A 100 -3.07 14.66 -19.57
N PRO A 101 -3.93 15.13 -18.64
CA PRO A 101 -5.34 15.22 -18.94
C PRO A 101 -5.48 16.20 -20.11
N ALA A 102 -6.00 15.72 -21.24
CA ALA A 102 -6.31 16.59 -22.37
C ALA A 102 -7.25 17.71 -21.87
N PRO A 103 -6.94 18.99 -22.14
CA PRO A 103 -7.90 20.04 -21.88
C PRO A 103 -9.13 19.73 -22.74
N ARG A 104 -10.28 19.59 -22.08
CA ARG A 104 -11.56 19.57 -22.79
C ARG A 104 -11.73 20.96 -23.41
N SER A 105 -11.37 21.08 -24.68
CA SER A 105 -11.87 22.17 -25.52
C SER A 105 -13.36 21.93 -25.69
N ASP A 106 -14.09 22.57 -24.78
CA ASP A 106 -15.49 22.87 -24.85
C ASP A 106 -15.81 23.35 -26.27
N LEU A 107 -16.56 22.54 -27.01
CA LEU A 107 -17.11 22.88 -28.32
C LEU A 107 -18.34 23.76 -28.06
N LEU A 108 -18.10 25.03 -27.74
CA LEU A 108 -19.09 26.09 -27.82
C LEU A 108 -18.45 27.26 -28.56
N ASP A 109 -18.74 27.38 -29.85
CA ASP A 109 -19.27 28.66 -30.31
C ASP A 109 -20.24 28.43 -31.48
N ASP A 110 -21.38 29.05 -31.26
CA ASP A 110 -22.61 29.06 -32.03
C ASP A 110 -22.49 30.15 -33.11
N ASP A 111 -23.16 29.92 -34.23
CA ASP A 111 -23.88 30.95 -34.98
C ASP A 111 -23.20 31.92 -35.99
N HIS A 112 -23.90 31.97 -37.13
CA HIS A 112 -24.18 33.10 -38.01
C HIS A 112 -23.34 33.48 -39.26
N ALA A 113 -24.01 33.30 -40.41
CA ALA A 113 -24.18 34.19 -41.57
C ALA A 113 -22.99 34.54 -42.49
N CYS A 114 -23.01 34.02 -43.72
CA CYS A 114 -23.51 34.70 -44.92
C CYS A 114 -23.59 33.73 -46.11
#